data_AF-A0A7V9LHX4-F1
#
_entry.id   AF-A0A7V9LHX4-F1
#
_cell.length_a   1.000
_cell.length_b   1.000
_cell.length_c   1.000
_cell.angle_alpha   90.00
_cell.angle_beta   90.00
_cell.angle_gamma   90.00
#
_symmetry.space_group_name_H-M   'P 1'
#
loop_
_entity.id
_entity.type
_entity.pdbx_description
1 polymer ?
#
loop_
_entity_poly.entity_id
_entity_poly.type
_entity_poly.pdbx_seq_one_letter_code
_entity_poly.pdbx_strand_id
1 'polypeptide(L)' 'MKQTLIDTADRGIDPGKVAKVIAQAIGKSRPKTRYLVGTDAKLMKRVSRTVGDRRFDGLMRRSMKLPDDAPKAR' A
#
# COMPACT_ATOMS: atom_id res chain seq x y z
N MET A 1 22.74 7.04 -2.66
CA MET A 1 22.15 5.75 -2.24
C MET A 1 21.91 5.64 -0.73
N LYS A 2 22.87 5.95 0.15
CA LYS A 2 22.63 5.88 1.62
C LYS A 2 21.50 6.81 2.11
N GLN A 3 21.46 8.05 1.62
CA GLN A 3 20.46 9.04 2.05
C GLN A 3 19.02 8.62 1.71
N THR A 4 18.78 8.12 0.50
CA THR A 4 17.46 7.66 0.04
C THR A 4 16.91 6.47 0.84
N LEU A 5 17.77 5.63 1.42
CA LEU A 5 17.36 4.51 2.27
C LEU A 5 16.87 5.00 3.64
N ILE A 6 17.55 5.99 4.20
CA ILE A 6 17.20 6.59 5.50
C ILE A 6 15.88 7.35 5.36
N ASP A 7 15.74 8.18 4.33
CA ASP A 7 14.50 8.94 4.08
C ASP A 7 13.28 8.04 3.79
N THR A 8 13.53 6.81 3.30
CA THR A 8 12.49 5.81 3.06
C THR A 8 12.19 5.02 4.33
N ALA A 9 13.19 4.76 5.17
CA ALA A 9 13.00 4.15 6.48
C ALA A 9 12.17 5.07 7.39
N ASP A 10 12.43 6.37 7.39
CA ASP A 10 11.72 7.36 8.21
C ASP A 10 10.24 7.54 7.78
N ARG A 11 9.95 7.42 6.48
CA ARG A 11 8.58 7.45 5.95
C ARG A 11 7.91 6.07 5.94
N GLY A 12 8.66 5.02 6.26
CA GLY A 12 8.25 3.63 6.17
C GLY A 12 7.42 3.18 7.37
N ILE A 13 6.77 2.02 7.23
CA ILE A 13 6.16 1.33 8.36
C ILE A 13 7.28 0.58 9.11
N ASP A 14 7.22 0.62 10.44
CA ASP A 14 8.08 -0.20 11.30
C ASP A 14 8.18 -1.66 10.79
N PRO A 15 9.39 -2.16 10.50
CA PRO A 15 9.58 -3.51 9.97
C PRO A 15 9.02 -4.61 10.88
N GLY A 16 9.03 -4.40 12.20
CA GLY A 16 8.47 -5.34 13.18
C GLY A 16 6.97 -5.57 13.00
N LYS A 17 6.21 -4.51 12.71
CA LYS A 17 4.78 -4.63 12.37
C LYS A 17 4.55 -5.48 11.12
N VAL A 18 5.40 -5.35 10.10
CA VAL A 18 5.32 -6.14 8.87
C VAL A 18 5.64 -7.61 9.16
N ALA A 19 6.75 -7.88 9.84
CA ALA A 19 7.19 -9.23 10.21
C ALA A 19 6.11 -9.98 11.01
N LYS A 20 5.45 -9.30 11.95
CA LYS A 20 4.34 -9.89 12.73
C LYS A 20 3.18 -10.36 11.85
N VAL A 21 2.80 -9.56 10.85
CA VAL A 21 1.71 -9.93 9.94
C VAL A 21 2.10 -11.13 9.06
N ILE A 22 3.36 -11.18 8.60
CA ILE A 22 3.89 -12.31 7.83
C ILE A 22 3.86 -13.59 8.68
N ALA A 23 4.38 -13.54 9.92
CA ALA A 23 4.37 -14.68 10.82
C ALA A 23 2.94 -15.20 11.08
N GLN A 24 1.98 -14.28 11.30
CA GLN A 24 0.57 -14.64 11.44
C GLN A 24 -0.04 -15.23 10.17
N ALA A 25 0.39 -14.77 8.99
CA ALA A 25 -0.13 -15.25 7.73
C ALA A 25 0.33 -16.69 7.45
N ILE A 26 1.61 -16.99 7.67
CA ILE A 26 2.19 -18.32 7.43
C ILE A 26 1.65 -19.35 8.44
N GLY A 27 1.39 -18.94 9.69
CA GLY A 27 0.86 -19.84 10.72
C GLY A 27 -0.65 -20.15 10.64
N LYS A 28 -1.40 -19.57 9.68
CA LYS A 28 -2.84 -19.81 9.57
C LYS A 28 -3.14 -21.05 8.75
N SER A 29 -4.05 -21.90 9.25
CA SER A 29 -4.58 -23.05 8.53
C SER A 29 -5.29 -22.68 7.21
N ARG A 30 -5.84 -21.46 7.12
CA ARG A 30 -6.45 -20.91 5.90
C ARG A 30 -6.02 -19.44 5.72
N PRO A 31 -4.86 -19.18 5.09
CA PRO A 31 -4.35 -17.82 4.93
C PRO A 31 -5.19 -17.02 3.93
N LYS A 32 -5.28 -15.69 4.15
CA LYS A 32 -5.91 -14.77 3.20
C LYS A 32 -4.97 -14.47 2.04
N THR A 33 -5.50 -14.25 0.85
CA THR A 33 -4.71 -13.85 -0.33
C THR A 33 -4.04 -12.48 -0.17
N ARG A 34 -4.60 -11.58 0.65
CA ARG A 34 -4.10 -10.22 0.85
C ARG A 34 -4.21 -9.78 2.32
N TYR A 35 -3.13 -9.25 2.87
CA TYR A 35 -3.06 -8.69 4.21
C TYR A 35 -2.73 -7.19 4.14
N LEU A 36 -3.48 -6.37 4.89
CA LEU A 36 -3.21 -4.94 4.99
C LEU A 36 -2.32 -4.69 6.19
N VAL A 37 -1.19 -4.03 5.98
CA VAL A 37 -0.22 -3.70 7.01
C VAL A 37 -0.19 -2.19 7.21
N GLY A 38 -0.21 -1.74 8.46
CA GLY A 38 -0.26 -0.31 8.79
C GLY A 38 -1.66 0.29 8.75
N THR A 39 -1.75 1.53 9.23
CA THR A 39 -2.99 2.32 9.28
C THR A 39 -3.36 2.81 7.89
N ASP A 40 -2.37 3.28 7.12
CA ASP A 40 -2.58 3.89 5.81
C ASP A 40 -3.16 2.88 4.81
N ALA A 41 -2.66 1.65 4.79
CA ALA A 41 -3.20 0.59 3.92
C ALA A 41 -4.67 0.28 4.24
N LYS A 42 -5.05 0.30 5.53
CA LYS A 42 -6.45 0.09 5.95
C LYS A 42 -7.33 1.27 5.58
N LEU A 43 -6.83 2.50 5.74
CA LEU A 43 -7.54 3.72 5.39
C LEU A 43 -7.74 3.81 3.87
N MET A 44 -6.68 3.64 3.08
CA MET A 44 -6.75 3.66 1.62
C MET A 44 -7.72 2.63 1.08
N LYS A 45 -7.76 1.41 1.65
CA LYS A 45 -8.76 0.41 1.26
C LYS A 45 -10.20 0.85 1.59
N ARG A 46 -10.43 1.55 2.69
CA ARG A 46 -11.76 2.08 3.02
C ARG A 46 -12.14 3.19 2.04
N VAL A 47 -11.23 4.13 1.81
CA VAL A 47 -11.43 5.23 0.86
C VAL A 47 -11.76 4.69 -0.53
N SER A 48 -10.96 3.76 -1.07
CA SER A 48 -11.19 3.20 -2.41
C SER A 48 -12.53 2.48 -2.53
N ARG A 49 -13.00 1.81 -1.47
CA ARG A 49 -14.34 1.20 -1.44
C ARG A 49 -15.47 2.23 -1.38
N THR A 50 -15.25 3.38 -0.75
CA THR A 50 -16.28 4.43 -0.62
C THR A 50 -16.40 5.29 -1.87
N VAL A 51 -15.27 5.69 -2.49
CA VAL A 51 -15.30 6.59 -3.66
C VAL A 51 -15.39 5.85 -4.99
N GLY A 52 -15.11 4.54 -5.02
CA GLY A 52 -15.05 3.73 -6.22
C GLY A 52 -13.73 3.86 -6.99
N ASP A 53 -13.44 2.84 -7.79
CA ASP A 53 -12.13 2.61 -8.40
C ASP A 53 -11.65 3.78 -9.27
N ARG A 54 -12.48 4.23 -10.22
CA ARG A 54 -12.11 5.33 -11.15
C ARG A 54 -11.78 6.65 -10.45
N ARG A 55 -12.50 6.98 -9.38
CA ARG A 55 -12.26 8.22 -8.62
C ARG A 55 -11.01 8.10 -7.77
N PHE A 56 -10.81 6.93 -7.16
CA PHE A 56 -9.61 6.64 -6.39
C PHE A 56 -8.35 6.71 -7.27
N ASP A 57 -8.41 6.13 -8.47
CA ASP A 57 -7.30 6.17 -9.43
C ASP A 57 -6.96 7.60 -9.86
N GLY A 58 -7.97 8.41 -10.17
CA GLY A 58 -7.77 9.83 -10.48
C GLY A 58 -7.11 10.60 -9.33
N LEU A 59 -7.54 10.33 -8.08
CA LEU A 59 -6.96 10.93 -6.89
C LEU A 59 -5.49 10.52 -6.70
N MET A 60 -5.18 9.23 -6.88
CA MET A 60 -3.82 8.69 -6.75
C MET A 60 -2.90 9.26 -7.83
N ARG A 61 -3.34 9.32 -9.08
CA ARG A 61 -2.58 9.92 -10.20
C ARG A 61 -2.17 11.36 -9.88
N ARG A 62 -3.12 12.17 -9.42
CA ARG A 62 -2.86 13.57 -9.06
C ARG A 62 -1.94 13.68 -7.83
N SER A 63 -2.16 12.88 -6.79
CA SER A 63 -1.37 12.89 -5.56
C SER A 63 0.10 12.52 -5.80
N MET A 64 0.32 11.48 -6.61
CA MET A 64 1.65 10.96 -6.92
C MET A 64 2.32 11.66 -8.11
N LYS A 65 1.65 12.65 -8.73
CA LYS A 65 2.10 13.33 -9.95
C LYS A 65 2.45 12.34 -11.07
N LEU A 66 1.63 11.31 -11.24
CA LEU A 66 1.83 10.29 -12.26
C LEU A 66 1.43 10.83 -13.64
N PRO A 67 2.12 10.43 -14.73
CA PRO A 67 1.74 10.79 -16.09
C PRO A 67 0.36 10.24 -16.46
N ASP A 68 -0.45 11.07 -17.12
CA ASP A 68 -1.80 10.69 -17.55
C ASP A 68 -1.79 9.78 -18.79
N ASP A 69 -0.69 9.79 -19.54
CA ASP A 69 -0.46 9.04 -20.78
C ASP A 69 0.18 7.65 -20.55
N ALA A 70 0.32 7.22 -19.29
CA ALA A 70 0.88 5.92 -18.98
C ALA A 70 0.12 4.81 -19.74
N PRO A 71 0.83 3.94 -20.50
CA PRO A 71 0.19 2.92 -21.30
C PRO A 71 -0.67 2.05 -20.40
N LYS A 72 -1.93 1.85 -20.79
CA LYS A 72 -2.83 0.96 -20.06
C LYS A 72 -2.16 -0.40 -19.97
N ALA A 73 -1.94 -0.90 -18.76
CA ALA A 73 -1.50 -2.27 -18.54
C ALA A 73 -2.52 -3.18 -19.22
N ARG A 74 -2.15 -3.70 -20.38
CA ARG A 74 -2.91 -4.70 -21.14
C ARG A 74 -2.57 -6.09 -20.61
#